data_AF-B4HZA9-F1
#
_entry.id   AF-B4HZA9-F1
#
_cell.length_a   1.000
_cell.length_b   1.000
_cell.length_c   1.000
_cell.angle_alpha   90.00
_cell.angle_beta   90.00
_cell.angle_gamma   90.00
#
_symmetry.space_group_name_H-M   'P 1'
#
loop_
_entity.id
_entity.type
_entity.pdbx_description
1 polymer ?
#
loop_
_entity_poly.entity_id
_entity_poly.type
_entity_poly.pdbx_seq_one_letter_code
_entity_poly.pdbx_strand_id
1 'polypeptide(L)'
;MFAKQAKILVFCLSLGLSLAVKLHIPFRPDGHIQELQLQSRDLAAVHADHSTQCFSIYKPKLAKIADQFETNFAACISAYDNSTALISERYAEDRQILLRSANIGCSYPNSNCQVWTLEQQSLDTVVSRLECASTNSAESSKTFYAISANATQIAVQIQEEYTILESRKSVCLNDANRSYVEDTSDTYELLNNCLKNGPTTTTCNPVTYPTTTTAGYGETTSTTPTTPTTAAPLLR
;
A
#
# COMPACT_ATOMS: atom_id res chain seq x y z
N MET A 1 -10.88 6.60 -43.01
CA MET A 1 -9.51 6.97 -42.62
C MET A 1 -9.15 6.69 -41.14
N PHE A 2 -10.11 6.35 -40.27
CA PHE A 2 -9.90 6.18 -38.82
C PHE A 2 -9.33 4.81 -38.37
N ALA A 3 -9.44 3.76 -39.18
CA ALA A 3 -9.01 2.41 -38.78
C ALA A 3 -7.48 2.20 -38.73
N LYS A 4 -6.69 3.04 -39.43
CA LYS A 4 -5.22 2.97 -39.41
C LYS A 4 -4.61 3.67 -38.19
N GLN A 5 -5.28 4.69 -37.66
CA GLN A 5 -4.85 5.47 -36.49
C GLN A 5 -4.98 4.64 -35.19
N ALA A 6 -6.01 3.78 -35.10
CA ALA A 6 -6.24 2.92 -33.94
C ALA A 6 -5.14 1.86 -33.73
N LYS A 7 -4.55 1.33 -34.81
CA LYS A 7 -3.51 0.28 -34.72
C LYS A 7 -2.16 0.82 -34.23
N ILE A 8 -1.85 2.08 -34.56
CA ILE A 8 -0.62 2.76 -34.12
C ILE A 8 -0.72 3.08 -32.62
N LEU A 9 -1.90 3.50 -32.15
CA LEU A 9 -2.16 3.84 -30.75
C LEU A 9 -2.04 2.61 -29.83
N VAL A 10 -2.51 1.45 -30.28
CA VAL A 10 -2.39 0.19 -29.51
C VAL A 10 -0.93 -0.30 -29.43
N PHE A 11 -0.14 -0.10 -30.49
CA PHE A 11 1.27 -0.51 -30.49
C PHE A 11 2.15 0.39 -29.60
N CYS A 12 1.83 1.69 -29.50
CA CYS A 12 2.49 2.60 -28.56
C CYS A 12 2.17 2.30 -27.09
N LEU A 13 0.94 1.83 -26.78
CA LEU A 13 0.58 1.44 -25.42
C LEU A 13 1.32 0.16 -24.96
N SER A 14 1.57 -0.80 -25.85
CA SER A 14 2.29 -2.03 -25.49
C SER A 14 3.79 -1.85 -25.26
N LEU A 15 4.43 -0.88 -25.94
CA LEU A 15 5.85 -0.58 -25.70
C LEU A 15 6.08 0.27 -24.44
N GLY A 16 5.05 0.93 -23.92
CA GLY A 16 5.14 1.70 -22.66
C GLY A 16 5.17 0.82 -21.41
N LEU A 17 4.58 -0.38 -21.45
CA LEU A 17 4.53 -1.27 -20.28
C LEU A 17 5.86 -1.99 -20.01
N SER A 18 6.69 -2.22 -21.03
CA SER A 18 7.95 -2.96 -20.87
C SER A 18 9.10 -2.13 -20.29
N LEU A 19 8.95 -0.80 -20.21
CA LEU A 19 10.00 0.12 -19.74
C LEU A 19 9.65 0.84 -18.42
N ALA A 20 8.44 0.65 -17.88
CA ALA A 20 8.00 1.33 -16.66
C ALA A 20 8.34 0.60 -15.35
N VAL A 21 8.96 -0.59 -15.40
CA VAL A 21 9.42 -1.32 -14.19
C VAL A 21 10.91 -1.11 -13.92
N LYS A 22 11.47 0.03 -14.38
CA LYS A 22 12.55 0.66 -13.64
C LYS A 22 11.91 1.74 -12.80
N LEU A 23 11.47 1.31 -11.63
CA LEU A 23 11.09 2.13 -10.50
C LEU A 23 12.19 3.18 -10.30
N HIS A 24 12.05 4.34 -10.95
CA HIS A 24 12.94 5.46 -10.77
C HIS A 24 12.49 6.12 -9.47
N ILE A 25 12.79 5.44 -8.36
CA ILE A 25 12.76 6.07 -7.04
C ILE A 25 13.75 7.22 -7.18
N PRO A 26 13.36 8.48 -6.95
CA PRO A 26 14.33 9.54 -6.76
C PRO A 26 15.03 9.24 -5.43
N PHE A 27 16.00 8.33 -5.49
CA PHE A 27 16.89 8.02 -4.40
C PHE A 27 17.77 9.25 -4.25
N ARG A 28 17.42 10.13 -3.31
CA ARG A 28 18.27 11.26 -2.98
C ARG A 28 19.37 10.67 -2.10
N PRO A 29 20.62 10.55 -2.60
CA PRO A 29 21.65 9.87 -1.85
C PRO A 29 21.89 10.65 -0.55
N ASP A 30 21.81 9.94 0.58
CA ASP A 30 22.05 10.53 1.89
C ASP A 30 23.50 11.06 1.93
N GLY A 31 23.66 12.31 2.38
CA GLY A 31 24.97 12.98 2.38
C GLY A 31 25.96 12.33 3.34
N HIS A 32 25.46 11.82 4.48
CA HIS A 32 26.28 11.17 5.48
C HIS A 32 26.77 9.79 5.02
N ILE A 33 25.90 9.01 4.37
CA ILE A 33 26.31 7.73 3.76
C ILE A 33 27.40 7.96 2.69
N GLN A 34 27.28 9.01 1.87
CA GLN A 34 28.31 9.36 0.89
C GLN A 34 29.65 9.72 1.55
N GLU A 35 29.61 10.48 2.63
CA GLU A 35 30.81 10.82 3.41
C GLU A 35 31.47 9.56 3.97
N LEU A 36 30.69 8.68 4.59
CA LEU A 36 31.16 7.42 5.14
C LEU A 36 31.76 6.49 4.07
N GLN A 37 31.16 6.46 2.87
CA GLN A 37 31.68 5.74 1.70
C GLN A 37 33.04 6.26 1.24
N LEU A 38 33.20 7.59 1.16
CA LEU A 38 34.48 8.22 0.82
C LEU A 38 35.53 7.91 1.90
N GLN A 39 35.16 8.01 3.18
CA GLN A 39 36.05 7.65 4.28
C GLN A 39 36.49 6.19 4.22
N SER A 40 35.59 5.25 3.90
CA SER A 40 35.95 3.83 3.70
C SER A 40 36.96 3.65 2.58
N ARG A 41 36.78 4.37 1.47
CA ARG A 41 37.69 4.31 0.33
C ARG A 41 39.09 4.80 0.71
N ASP A 42 39.17 5.93 1.42
CA ASP A 42 40.44 6.52 1.82
C ASP A 42 41.16 5.63 2.85
N LEU A 43 40.44 5.12 3.84
CA LEU A 43 41.00 4.20 4.85
C LEU A 43 41.50 2.89 4.22
N ALA A 44 40.77 2.35 3.25
CA ALA A 44 41.19 1.14 2.55
C ALA A 44 42.49 1.33 1.75
N ALA A 45 42.73 2.54 1.22
CA ALA A 45 43.97 2.86 0.53
C ALA A 45 45.17 2.94 1.48
N VAL A 46 44.94 3.38 2.73
CA VAL A 46 45.98 3.51 3.77
C VAL A 46 46.26 2.18 4.47
N HIS A 47 45.22 1.38 4.72
CA HIS A 47 45.29 0.14 5.51
C HIS A 47 45.06 -1.12 4.66
N ALA A 48 45.95 -1.31 3.67
CA ALA A 48 45.84 -2.41 2.71
C ALA A 48 45.89 -3.80 3.37
N ASP A 49 46.61 -3.92 4.48
CA ASP A 49 46.83 -5.12 5.30
C ASP A 49 45.53 -5.71 5.88
N HIS A 50 44.57 -4.87 6.30
CA HIS A 50 43.28 -5.34 6.83
C HIS A 50 42.09 -5.13 5.88
N SER A 51 42.27 -4.33 4.82
CA SER A 51 41.21 -3.96 3.86
C SER A 51 40.42 -5.15 3.31
N THR A 52 41.11 -6.19 2.84
CA THR A 52 40.49 -7.37 2.22
C THR A 52 39.59 -8.11 3.21
N GLN A 53 40.02 -8.24 4.46
CA GLN A 53 39.25 -8.94 5.50
C GLN A 53 38.06 -8.09 5.98
N CYS A 54 38.21 -6.77 6.10
CA CYS A 54 37.08 -5.91 6.45
C CYS A 54 36.02 -5.91 5.36
N PHE A 55 36.41 -5.80 4.08
CA PHE A 55 35.44 -5.85 2.98
C PHE A 55 34.76 -7.20 2.81
N SER A 56 35.44 -8.32 3.11
CA SER A 56 34.80 -9.64 3.07
C SER A 56 33.69 -9.79 4.11
N ILE A 57 33.78 -9.05 5.24
CA ILE A 57 32.77 -9.02 6.30
C ILE A 57 31.62 -8.05 5.97
N TYR A 58 31.94 -6.83 5.54
CA TYR A 58 30.94 -5.76 5.44
C TYR A 58 30.28 -5.61 4.06
N LYS A 59 30.93 -6.02 2.96
CA LYS A 59 30.27 -6.01 1.64
C LYS A 59 28.99 -6.85 1.60
N PRO A 60 28.98 -8.11 2.12
CA PRO A 60 27.75 -8.90 2.14
C PRO A 60 26.65 -8.28 3.01
N LYS A 61 27.02 -7.57 4.09
CA LYS A 61 26.06 -6.86 4.96
C LYS A 61 25.40 -5.70 4.21
N LEU A 62 26.20 -4.86 3.55
CA LEU A 62 25.70 -3.76 2.71
C LEU A 62 24.80 -4.27 1.57
N ALA A 63 25.19 -5.36 0.90
CA ALA A 63 24.36 -5.98 -0.12
C ALA A 63 23.01 -6.46 0.45
N LYS A 64 23.02 -7.12 1.61
CA LYS A 64 21.80 -7.56 2.29
C LYS A 64 20.88 -6.39 2.67
N ILE A 65 21.43 -5.26 3.11
CA ILE A 65 20.64 -4.06 3.43
C ILE A 65 19.96 -3.51 2.18
N ALA A 66 20.68 -3.47 1.04
CA ALA A 66 20.10 -3.07 -0.24
C ALA A 66 18.97 -4.02 -0.68
N ASP A 67 19.19 -5.34 -0.62
CA ASP A 67 18.17 -6.34 -0.96
C ASP A 67 16.92 -6.21 -0.07
N GLN A 68 17.12 -5.96 1.23
CA GLN A 68 16.04 -5.76 2.20
C GLN A 68 15.25 -4.48 1.88
N PHE A 69 15.92 -3.39 1.51
CA PHE A 69 15.26 -2.16 1.09
C PHE A 69 14.41 -2.38 -0.17
N GLU A 70 14.97 -3.00 -1.20
CA GLU A 70 14.24 -3.30 -2.44
C GLU A 70 13.00 -4.17 -2.17
N THR A 71 13.16 -5.20 -1.32
CA THR A 71 12.06 -6.09 -0.92
C THR A 71 10.96 -5.33 -0.17
N ASN A 72 11.33 -4.55 0.83
CA ASN A 72 10.37 -3.79 1.64
C ASN A 72 9.65 -2.72 0.82
N PHE A 73 10.39 -2.00 -0.04
CA PHE A 73 9.81 -1.01 -0.94
C PHE A 73 8.78 -1.66 -1.87
N ALA A 74 9.15 -2.76 -2.53
CA ALA A 74 8.25 -3.48 -3.44
C ALA A 74 7.00 -3.99 -2.70
N ALA A 75 7.15 -4.48 -1.47
CA ALA A 75 6.03 -4.90 -0.63
C ALA A 75 5.07 -3.74 -0.31
N CYS A 76 5.59 -2.53 -0.02
CA CYS A 76 4.76 -1.36 0.20
C CYS A 76 3.89 -1.00 -1.02
N ILE A 77 4.49 -1.04 -2.22
CA ILE A 77 3.76 -0.77 -3.47
C ILE A 77 2.72 -1.86 -3.74
N SER A 78 3.11 -3.13 -3.61
CA SER A 78 2.18 -4.25 -3.83
C SER A 78 1.00 -4.22 -2.86
N ALA A 79 1.22 -3.87 -1.59
CA ALA A 79 0.17 -3.74 -0.60
C ALA A 79 -0.81 -2.61 -0.94
N TYR A 80 -0.30 -1.47 -1.43
CA TYR A 80 -1.12 -0.38 -1.91
C TYR A 80 -1.98 -0.81 -3.10
N ASP A 81 -1.37 -1.38 -4.14
CA ASP A 81 -2.07 -1.80 -5.36
C ASP A 81 -3.17 -2.84 -5.08
N ASN A 82 -2.88 -3.83 -4.23
CA ASN A 82 -3.85 -4.82 -3.80
C ASN A 82 -5.01 -4.16 -3.04
N SER A 83 -4.71 -3.27 -2.10
CA SER A 83 -5.74 -2.55 -1.35
C SER A 83 -6.63 -1.71 -2.27
N THR A 84 -6.05 -1.02 -3.26
CA THR A 84 -6.81 -0.27 -4.27
C THR A 84 -7.73 -1.17 -5.10
N ALA A 85 -7.26 -2.36 -5.50
CA ALA A 85 -8.10 -3.33 -6.20
C ALA A 85 -9.29 -3.79 -5.34
N LEU A 86 -9.08 -4.05 -4.05
CA LEU A 86 -10.14 -4.41 -3.11
C LEU A 86 -11.17 -3.29 -2.92
N ILE A 87 -10.75 -2.02 -2.88
CA ILE A 87 -11.67 -0.88 -2.86
C ILE A 87 -12.52 -0.87 -4.13
N SER A 88 -11.88 -1.02 -5.30
CA SER A 88 -12.59 -1.04 -6.58
C SER A 88 -13.62 -2.17 -6.64
N GLU A 89 -13.30 -3.35 -6.10
CA GLU A 89 -14.23 -4.48 -6.05
C GLU A 89 -15.38 -4.22 -5.07
N ARG A 90 -15.09 -3.70 -3.88
CA ARG A 90 -16.08 -3.36 -2.85
C ARG A 90 -17.19 -2.45 -3.39
N TYR A 91 -16.83 -1.41 -4.16
CA TYR A 91 -17.78 -0.43 -4.69
C TYR A 91 -18.33 -0.79 -6.08
N ALA A 92 -18.01 -1.98 -6.60
CA ALA A 92 -18.48 -2.40 -7.92
C ALA A 92 -20.02 -2.52 -7.98
N GLU A 93 -20.63 -3.10 -6.94
CA GLU A 93 -22.09 -3.24 -6.87
C GLU A 93 -22.80 -1.88 -6.76
N ASP A 94 -22.31 -0.98 -5.92
CA ASP A 94 -22.85 0.38 -5.78
C ASP A 94 -22.86 1.11 -7.13
N ARG A 95 -21.77 0.99 -7.90
CA ARG A 95 -21.71 1.54 -9.25
C ARG A 95 -22.75 0.93 -10.18
N GLN A 96 -23.00 -0.38 -10.10
CA GLN A 96 -24.04 -1.05 -10.89
C GLN A 96 -25.45 -0.63 -10.47
N ILE A 97 -25.69 -0.44 -9.17
CA ILE A 97 -26.97 0.07 -8.64
C ILE A 97 -27.23 1.48 -9.16
N LEU A 98 -26.25 2.38 -9.06
CA LEU A 98 -26.38 3.75 -9.57
C LEU A 98 -26.62 3.75 -11.09
N LEU A 99 -25.90 2.93 -11.85
CA LEU A 99 -26.11 2.80 -13.30
C LEU A 99 -27.51 2.28 -13.63
N ARG A 100 -28.00 1.28 -12.90
CA ARG A 100 -29.36 0.75 -13.08
C ARG A 100 -30.40 1.82 -12.76
N SER A 101 -30.25 2.53 -11.65
CA SER A 101 -31.14 3.61 -11.26
C SER A 101 -31.14 4.75 -12.27
N ALA A 102 -29.99 5.11 -12.84
CA ALA A 102 -29.89 6.09 -13.91
C ALA A 102 -30.60 5.61 -15.18
N ASN A 103 -30.43 4.34 -15.55
CA ASN A 103 -31.16 3.75 -16.68
C ASN A 103 -32.66 3.74 -16.45
N ILE A 104 -33.13 3.42 -15.24
CA ILE A 104 -34.55 3.52 -14.87
C ILE A 104 -35.02 4.97 -14.97
N GLY A 105 -34.32 5.92 -14.34
CA GLY A 105 -34.67 7.35 -14.43
C GLY A 105 -34.72 7.90 -15.87
N CYS A 106 -33.88 7.37 -16.76
CA CYS A 106 -33.88 7.72 -18.18
C CYS A 106 -34.90 6.93 -19.02
N SER A 107 -35.35 5.75 -18.58
CA SER A 107 -36.09 4.78 -19.42
C SER A 107 -37.44 4.35 -18.84
N TYR A 108 -37.86 4.90 -17.70
CA TYR A 108 -39.02 4.42 -16.96
C TYR A 108 -40.25 5.35 -17.02
N PRO A 109 -41.47 4.78 -17.16
CA PRO A 109 -41.75 3.37 -17.41
C PRO A 109 -41.92 3.11 -18.90
N ASN A 110 -41.06 2.26 -19.46
CA ASN A 110 -41.16 1.64 -20.78
C ASN A 110 -40.82 2.58 -21.94
N SER A 111 -40.43 1.98 -23.06
CA SER A 111 -40.19 2.55 -24.39
C SER A 111 -41.22 3.56 -24.93
N ASN A 112 -42.28 3.85 -24.18
CA ASN A 112 -43.46 4.60 -24.60
C ASN A 112 -43.38 6.10 -24.26
N CYS A 113 -42.50 6.50 -23.33
CA CYS A 113 -42.25 7.90 -23.01
C CYS A 113 -40.88 8.35 -23.52
N GLN A 114 -40.40 7.73 -24.61
CA GLN A 114 -39.27 8.24 -25.40
C GLN A 114 -39.66 9.59 -26.00
N VAL A 115 -39.68 10.64 -25.20
CA VAL A 115 -40.09 11.98 -25.66
C VAL A 115 -39.05 12.54 -26.64
N TRP A 116 -37.80 12.10 -26.50
CA TRP A 116 -36.66 12.65 -27.20
C TRP A 116 -36.19 11.70 -28.30
N THR A 117 -36.84 11.79 -29.47
CA THR A 117 -36.37 11.13 -30.69
C THR A 117 -36.10 12.18 -31.76
N LEU A 118 -35.05 11.98 -32.56
CA LEU A 118 -34.69 12.90 -33.66
C LEU A 118 -35.59 12.74 -34.89
N GLU A 119 -36.38 11.68 -34.94
CA GLU A 119 -37.26 11.35 -36.07
C GLU A 119 -38.54 12.20 -36.06
N GLN A 120 -39.06 12.50 -37.26
CA GLN A 120 -40.34 13.20 -37.42
C GLN A 120 -41.50 12.31 -36.99
N GLN A 121 -42.43 12.86 -36.21
CA GLN A 121 -43.54 12.12 -35.63
C GLN A 121 -44.88 12.78 -35.95
N SER A 122 -45.97 12.01 -35.85
CA SER A 122 -47.31 12.58 -35.89
C SER A 122 -47.56 13.45 -34.65
N LEU A 123 -48.41 14.47 -34.80
CA LEU A 123 -48.68 15.41 -33.72
C LEU A 123 -49.31 14.73 -32.49
N ASP A 124 -50.16 13.74 -32.73
CA ASP A 124 -50.79 12.91 -31.69
C ASP A 124 -49.76 12.15 -30.84
N THR A 125 -48.76 11.55 -31.50
CA THR A 125 -47.65 10.87 -30.80
C THR A 125 -46.82 11.85 -29.98
N VAL A 126 -46.59 13.07 -30.49
CA VAL A 126 -45.86 14.11 -29.74
C VAL A 126 -46.63 14.52 -28.48
N VAL A 127 -47.93 14.79 -28.59
CA VAL A 127 -48.77 15.17 -27.44
C VAL A 127 -48.79 14.07 -26.38
N SER A 128 -49.05 12.82 -26.78
CA SER A 128 -49.06 11.66 -25.86
C SER A 128 -47.73 11.51 -25.11
N ARG A 129 -46.60 11.71 -25.80
CA ARG A 129 -45.26 11.66 -25.19
C ARG A 129 -45.03 12.80 -24.19
N LEU A 130 -45.43 14.03 -24.54
CA LEU A 130 -45.30 15.20 -23.65
C LEU A 130 -46.16 15.06 -22.39
N GLU A 131 -47.39 14.56 -22.52
CA GLU A 131 -48.26 14.27 -21.38
C GLU A 131 -47.61 13.22 -20.47
N CYS A 132 -47.09 12.13 -21.02
CA CYS A 132 -46.38 11.13 -20.23
C CYS A 132 -45.19 11.73 -19.47
N ALA A 133 -44.36 12.54 -20.13
CA ALA A 133 -43.23 13.20 -19.47
C ALA A 133 -43.72 14.11 -18.32
N SER A 134 -44.79 14.89 -18.54
CA SER A 134 -45.33 15.75 -17.50
C SER A 134 -45.75 14.97 -16.25
N THR A 135 -46.43 13.82 -16.43
CA THR A 135 -46.90 12.96 -15.33
C THR A 135 -45.77 12.26 -14.58
N ASN A 136 -44.73 11.81 -15.28
CA ASN A 136 -43.68 10.96 -14.70
C ASN A 136 -42.39 11.72 -14.32
N SER A 137 -42.27 13.00 -14.72
CA SER A 137 -41.10 13.84 -14.45
C SER A 137 -40.77 13.97 -12.96
N ALA A 138 -41.79 14.01 -12.09
CA ALA A 138 -41.60 14.12 -10.65
C ALA A 138 -40.87 12.89 -10.07
N GLU A 139 -41.25 11.69 -10.49
CA GLU A 139 -40.62 10.45 -10.01
C GLU A 139 -39.22 10.26 -10.58
N SER A 140 -39.03 10.64 -11.84
CA SER A 140 -37.70 10.69 -12.47
C SER A 140 -36.78 11.65 -11.71
N SER A 141 -37.29 12.84 -11.36
CA SER A 141 -36.55 13.83 -10.58
C SER A 141 -36.13 13.29 -9.22
N LYS A 142 -37.04 12.63 -8.48
CA LYS A 142 -36.69 11.97 -7.20
C LYS A 142 -35.60 10.91 -7.38
N THR A 143 -35.69 10.11 -8.44
CA THR A 143 -34.68 9.09 -8.78
C THR A 143 -33.32 9.74 -8.98
N PHE A 144 -33.24 10.84 -9.75
CA PHE A 144 -31.98 11.56 -9.97
C PHE A 144 -31.47 12.27 -8.71
N TYR A 145 -32.34 12.78 -7.84
CA TYR A 145 -31.93 13.29 -6.53
C TYR A 145 -31.31 12.20 -5.65
N ALA A 146 -31.91 11.00 -5.61
CA ALA A 146 -31.35 9.87 -4.88
C ALA A 146 -30.00 9.41 -5.46
N ILE A 147 -29.87 9.35 -6.80
CA ILE A 147 -28.60 9.08 -7.47
C ILE A 147 -27.55 10.11 -7.05
N SER A 148 -27.89 11.41 -7.09
CA SER A 148 -26.97 12.49 -6.73
C SER A 148 -26.49 12.36 -5.29
N ALA A 149 -27.39 12.11 -4.34
CA ALA A 149 -27.06 11.96 -2.93
C ALA A 149 -26.15 10.74 -2.69
N ASN A 150 -26.55 9.57 -3.20
CA ASN A 150 -25.81 8.33 -3.03
C ASN A 150 -24.43 8.39 -3.71
N ALA A 151 -24.36 8.90 -4.94
CA ALA A 151 -23.10 9.05 -5.66
C ALA A 151 -22.13 9.99 -4.94
N THR A 152 -22.63 11.09 -4.36
CA THR A 152 -21.81 12.02 -3.57
C THR A 152 -21.26 11.32 -2.32
N GLN A 153 -22.12 10.60 -1.59
CA GLN A 153 -21.71 9.87 -0.39
C GLN A 153 -20.66 8.80 -0.71
N ILE A 154 -20.91 7.96 -1.72
CA ILE A 154 -19.99 6.90 -2.15
C ILE A 154 -18.66 7.51 -2.62
N ALA A 155 -18.68 8.60 -3.39
CA ALA A 155 -17.47 9.26 -3.85
C ALA A 155 -16.61 9.78 -2.68
N VAL A 156 -17.23 10.38 -1.66
CA VAL A 156 -16.53 10.83 -0.45
C VAL A 156 -15.91 9.65 0.29
N GLN A 157 -16.66 8.55 0.48
CA GLN A 157 -16.14 7.36 1.15
C GLN A 157 -14.95 6.75 0.41
N ILE A 158 -15.04 6.61 -0.92
CA ILE A 158 -13.93 6.15 -1.75
C ILE A 158 -12.71 7.07 -1.57
N GLN A 159 -12.90 8.38 -1.60
CA GLN A 159 -11.82 9.35 -1.43
C GLN A 159 -11.15 9.26 -0.06
N GLU A 160 -11.93 9.06 1.01
CA GLU A 160 -11.43 8.83 2.36
C GLU A 160 -10.56 7.57 2.43
N GLU A 161 -11.04 6.46 1.88
CA GLU A 161 -10.28 5.20 1.84
C GLU A 161 -8.97 5.35 1.05
N TYR A 162 -8.99 6.01 -0.12
CA TYR A 162 -7.76 6.30 -0.87
C TYR A 162 -6.78 7.17 -0.09
N THR A 163 -7.28 8.17 0.65
CA THR A 163 -6.43 9.03 1.48
C THR A 163 -5.72 8.22 2.57
N ILE A 164 -6.43 7.28 3.19
CA ILE A 164 -5.86 6.35 4.16
C ILE A 164 -4.80 5.44 3.51
N LEU A 165 -5.08 4.90 2.31
CA LEU A 165 -4.11 4.05 1.60
C LEU A 165 -2.83 4.81 1.23
N GLU A 166 -2.95 6.05 0.74
CA GLU A 166 -1.77 6.85 0.39
C GLU A 166 -0.94 7.20 1.63
N SER A 167 -1.61 7.50 2.75
CA SER A 167 -0.94 7.72 4.03
C SER A 167 -0.17 6.47 4.48
N ARG A 168 -0.80 5.29 4.43
CA ARG A 168 -0.15 4.02 4.79
C ARG A 168 1.03 3.69 3.90
N LYS A 169 0.90 3.89 2.58
CA LYS A 169 1.99 3.73 1.62
C LYS A 169 3.15 4.67 1.95
N SER A 170 2.87 5.95 2.21
CA SER A 170 3.88 6.93 2.59
C SER A 170 4.64 6.51 3.85
N VAL A 171 3.93 6.09 4.91
CA VAL A 171 4.56 5.57 6.13
C VAL A 171 5.45 4.37 5.83
N CYS A 172 4.93 3.38 5.09
CA CYS A 172 5.67 2.17 4.73
C CYS A 172 6.96 2.48 3.95
N LEU A 173 6.88 3.38 2.96
CA LEU A 173 8.04 3.79 2.16
C LEU A 173 9.07 4.57 3.00
N ASN A 174 8.60 5.44 3.90
CA ASN A 174 9.48 6.18 4.82
C ASN A 174 10.18 5.23 5.79
N ASP A 175 9.49 4.22 6.32
CA ASP A 175 10.08 3.22 7.21
C ASP A 175 11.15 2.40 6.48
N ALA A 176 10.85 1.93 5.25
CA ALA A 176 11.83 1.23 4.42
C ALA A 176 13.07 2.10 4.16
N ASN A 177 12.88 3.38 3.83
CA ASN A 177 13.96 4.32 3.61
C ASN A 177 14.77 4.60 4.89
N ARG A 178 14.09 4.78 6.03
CA ARG A 178 14.75 5.02 7.32
C ARG A 178 15.64 3.84 7.68
N SER A 179 15.11 2.61 7.62
CA SER A 179 15.91 1.41 7.90
C SER A 179 17.10 1.28 6.97
N TYR A 180 16.93 1.55 5.66
CA TYR A 180 18.06 1.55 4.75
C TYR A 180 19.15 2.56 5.16
N VAL A 181 18.76 3.79 5.51
CA VAL A 181 19.70 4.85 5.86
C VAL A 181 20.45 4.52 7.15
N GLU A 182 19.71 4.16 8.20
CA GLU A 182 20.26 3.81 9.51
C GLU A 182 21.20 2.60 9.40
N ASP A 183 20.73 1.48 8.83
CA ASP A 183 21.52 0.25 8.73
C ASP A 183 22.76 0.42 7.84
N THR A 184 22.65 1.18 6.75
CA THR A 184 23.77 1.47 5.86
C THR A 184 24.81 2.33 6.55
N SER A 185 24.38 3.38 7.26
CA SER A 185 25.25 4.25 8.04
C SER A 185 26.03 3.46 9.09
N ASP A 186 25.32 2.71 9.93
CA ASP A 186 25.91 1.87 10.98
C ASP A 186 26.91 0.87 10.40
N THR A 187 26.56 0.25 9.27
CA THR A 187 27.45 -0.72 8.60
C THR A 187 28.71 -0.06 8.06
N TYR A 188 28.63 1.15 7.51
CA TYR A 188 29.81 1.88 7.08
C TYR A 188 30.66 2.40 8.25
N GLU A 189 30.05 2.81 9.36
CA GLU A 189 30.81 3.16 10.57
C GLU A 189 31.61 1.98 11.10
N LEU A 190 31.00 0.79 11.14
CA LEU A 190 31.67 -0.46 11.52
C LEU A 190 32.77 -0.86 10.53
N LEU A 191 32.54 -0.67 9.22
CA LEU A 191 33.57 -0.86 8.19
C LEU A 191 34.74 0.12 8.40
N ASN A 192 34.47 1.40 8.60
CA ASN A 192 35.49 2.42 8.84
C ASN A 192 36.30 2.12 10.11
N ASN A 193 35.65 1.62 11.16
CA ASN A 193 36.33 1.18 12.37
C ASN A 193 37.24 -0.03 12.09
N CYS A 194 36.73 -1.04 11.37
CA CYS A 194 37.52 -2.21 10.97
C CYS A 194 38.73 -1.82 10.12
N LEU A 195 38.57 -0.89 9.17
CA LEU A 195 39.68 -0.43 8.33
C LEU A 195 40.74 0.33 9.14
N LYS A 196 40.36 1.06 10.19
CA LYS A 196 41.30 1.79 11.08
C LYS A 196 42.04 0.87 12.04
N ASN A 197 41.33 -0.09 12.64
CA ASN A 197 41.79 -0.83 13.81
C ASN A 197 42.04 -2.32 13.54
N GLY A 198 41.76 -2.78 12.33
CA GLY A 198 41.67 -4.19 11.98
C GLY A 198 40.33 -4.83 12.40
N PRO A 199 40.05 -6.06 11.95
CA PRO A 199 38.86 -6.80 12.34
C PRO A 199 38.91 -7.15 13.82
N THR A 200 37.78 -7.02 14.51
CA THR A 200 37.65 -7.44 15.91
C THR A 200 37.89 -8.94 16.02
N THR A 201 38.90 -9.34 16.78
CA THR A 201 39.14 -10.75 17.12
C THR A 201 38.10 -11.19 18.14
N THR A 202 36.94 -11.65 17.68
CA THR A 202 36.03 -12.40 18.55
C THR A 202 36.62 -13.79 18.74
N THR A 203 37.50 -13.94 19.72
CA THR A 203 37.85 -15.26 20.26
C THR A 203 36.56 -15.84 20.84
N CYS A 204 35.98 -16.84 20.18
CA CYS A 204 34.93 -17.65 20.78
C CYS A 204 35.50 -18.30 22.04
N ASN A 205 35.29 -17.71 23.22
CA ASN A 205 35.42 -18.44 24.47
C ASN A 205 34.33 -19.52 24.47
N PRO A 206 34.66 -20.80 24.71
CA PRO A 206 33.65 -21.83 24.85
C PRO A 206 32.73 -21.45 26.02
N VAL A 207 31.43 -21.42 25.74
CA VAL A 207 30.40 -21.24 26.76
C VAL A 207 30.48 -22.43 27.70
N THR A 208 31.01 -22.23 28.90
CA THR A 208 30.89 -23.20 30.00
C THR A 208 29.45 -23.16 30.48
N TYR A 209 28.64 -24.13 30.06
CA TYR A 209 27.30 -24.33 30.61
C TYR A 209 27.41 -24.81 32.06
N PRO A 210 26.77 -24.15 33.05
CA PRO A 210 26.66 -24.71 34.39
C PRO A 210 25.69 -25.89 34.38
N THR A 211 26.20 -27.08 34.71
CA THR A 211 25.40 -28.28 34.95
C THR A 211 24.60 -28.09 36.23
N THR A 212 23.29 -27.89 36.12
CA THR A 212 22.39 -27.83 37.29
C THR A 212 22.08 -29.25 37.76
N THR A 213 22.69 -29.64 38.88
CA THR A 213 22.44 -30.89 39.61
C THR A 213 21.01 -30.90 40.17
N THR A 214 20.23 -31.92 39.82
CA THR A 214 18.92 -32.23 40.40
C THR A 214 19.10 -32.75 41.83
N ALA A 215 18.55 -32.05 42.82
CA ALA A 215 18.35 -32.55 44.17
C ALA A 215 16.85 -32.53 44.49
N GLY A 216 16.32 -33.69 44.91
CA GLY A 216 14.92 -33.87 45.27
C GLY A 216 14.62 -33.70 46.75
N TYR A 217 13.35 -34.01 47.06
CA TYR A 217 12.66 -34.19 48.35
C TYR A 217 12.11 -32.95 49.09
N GLY A 218 10.82 -33.01 49.44
CA GLY A 218 10.22 -32.19 50.50
C GLY A 218 8.70 -32.01 50.40
N GLU A 219 7.95 -32.82 51.15
CA GLU A 219 6.48 -32.94 51.28
C GLU A 219 5.83 -31.86 52.19
N THR A 220 4.52 -31.59 51.95
CA THR A 220 3.42 -31.18 52.89
C THR A 220 3.45 -29.73 53.47
N THR A 221 2.40 -28.88 53.44
CA THR A 221 1.03 -29.04 53.99
C THR A 221 0.08 -27.88 53.58
N SER A 222 -1.21 -28.21 53.54
CA SER A 222 -2.47 -27.44 53.43
C SER A 222 -2.60 -26.09 54.17
N THR A 223 -3.36 -25.14 53.57
CA THR A 223 -4.46 -24.36 54.20
C THR A 223 -5.25 -23.51 53.18
N THR A 224 -6.54 -23.82 53.03
CA THR A 224 -7.65 -22.94 52.54
C THR A 224 -8.26 -22.24 53.80
N PRO A 225 -9.10 -21.16 53.80
CA PRO A 225 -9.91 -20.47 52.77
C PRO A 225 -9.69 -18.91 52.77
N THR A 226 -10.33 -17.99 52.03
CA THR A 226 -11.77 -17.74 51.76
C THR A 226 -11.89 -16.53 50.81
N THR A 227 -12.90 -16.54 49.93
CA THR A 227 -13.35 -15.41 49.08
C THR A 227 -14.11 -14.36 49.89
N PRO A 228 -14.21 -13.10 49.40
CA PRO A 228 -15.55 -12.59 49.14
C PRO A 228 -15.70 -11.84 47.80
N THR A 229 -16.85 -12.14 47.19
CA THR A 229 -17.52 -11.50 46.05
C THR A 229 -17.87 -10.04 46.31
N THR A 230 -17.74 -9.15 45.32
CA THR A 230 -18.58 -7.95 45.17
C THR A 230 -18.76 -7.63 43.68
N ALA A 231 -19.98 -7.23 43.32
CA ALA A 231 -20.56 -7.28 41.99
C ALA A 231 -20.67 -5.92 41.28
N ALA A 232 -20.66 -5.99 39.93
CA ALA A 232 -21.43 -5.21 38.94
C ALA A 232 -21.14 -3.68 38.78
N PRO A 233 -21.55 -3.01 37.66
CA PRO A 233 -22.46 -3.46 36.59
C PRO A 233 -22.03 -3.22 35.12
N LEU A 234 -22.74 -3.91 34.22
CA LEU A 234 -22.75 -3.76 32.77
C LEU A 234 -23.62 -2.56 32.36
N LEU A 235 -23.10 -1.74 31.44
CA LEU A 235 -23.82 -0.66 30.75
C LEU A 235 -24.45 -1.18 29.45
N ARG A 236 -25.69 -0.76 29.25
CA ARG A 236 -26.42 -0.82 27.98
C ARG A 236 -26.39 0.56 27.35
#